data_AF-A0A7C3HNN4-F1
#
_entry.id   AF-A0A7C3HNN4-F1
#
_cell.length_a   1.000
_cell.length_b   1.000
_cell.length_c   1.000
_cell.angle_alpha   90.00
_cell.angle_beta   90.00
_cell.angle_gamma   90.00
#
_symmetry.space_group_name_H-M   'P 1'
#
loop_
_entity.id
_entity.type
_entity.pdbx_description
1 polymer ?
#
loop_
_entity_poly.entity_id
_entity_poly.type
_entity_poly.pdbx_seq_one_letter_code
_entity_poly.pdbx_strand_id
1 'polypeptide(L)'
;MIEVEDGCLAPAFLIENHTGGQSTVFMPSVPTPMAGAIYIMPSARVHTIDVSVPTMMKCITKWGAGSEELLAKHHAAKANQA
;
A
#
# COMPACT_ATOMS: atom_id res chain seq x y z
N MET A 1 -1.06 1.95 1.07
CA MET A 1 0.38 2.02 0.73
C MET A 1 1.18 1.80 1.98
N ILE A 2 2.37 1.21 1.88
CA ILE A 2 3.24 0.91 3.01
C ILE A 2 4.63 1.47 2.78
N GLU A 3 5.31 1.86 3.86
CA GLU A 3 6.73 2.23 3.82
C GLU A 3 7.59 0.98 4.00
N VAL A 4 8.37 0.63 2.98
CA VAL A 4 9.24 -0.56 2.99
C VAL A 4 10.70 -0.22 3.28
N GLU A 5 11.16 0.95 2.85
CA GLU A 5 12.49 1.51 3.09
C GLU A 5 12.36 3.04 3.23
N ASP A 6 13.40 3.74 3.71
CA ASP A 6 13.33 5.18 3.95
C ASP A 6 12.94 5.97 2.68
N GLY A 7 11.71 6.48 2.68
CA GLY A 7 11.14 7.24 1.56
C GLY A 7 10.54 6.38 0.43
N CYS A 8 10.64 5.05 0.50
CA CYS A 8 10.11 4.13 -0.50
C CYS A 8 8.70 3.64 -0.12
N LEU A 9 7.74 3.91 -1.00
CA LEU A 9 6.36 3.46 -0.82
C LEU A 9 6.03 2.29 -1.73
N ALA A 10 5.37 1.27 -1.17
CA ALA A 10 4.86 0.13 -1.92
C ALA A 10 3.31 0.06 -1.87
N PRO A 11 2.66 -0.32 -2.98
CA PRO A 11 1.26 -0.70 -2.97
C PRO A 11 1.09 -2.02 -2.18
N ALA A 12 0.21 -2.03 -1.18
CA ALA A 12 -0.14 -3.21 -0.40
C ALA A 12 -1.60 -3.14 0.08
N PHE A 13 -2.17 -4.29 0.40
CA PHE A 13 -3.49 -4.43 1.00
C PHE A 13 -3.34 -4.57 2.53
N LEU A 14 -4.09 -3.75 3.28
CA LEU A 14 -4.23 -3.93 4.72
C LEU A 14 -5.15 -5.12 4.98
N ILE A 15 -4.65 -6.11 5.74
CA ILE A 15 -5.42 -7.32 6.07
C ILE A 15 -6.11 -7.16 7.43
N GLU A 16 -5.35 -6.74 8.45
CA GLU A 16 -5.87 -6.52 9.80
C GLU A 16 -4.96 -5.58 10.60
N ASN A 17 -5.56 -4.96 11.62
CA ASN A 17 -4.85 -4.18 12.63
C ASN A 17 -4.78 -4.98 13.93
N HIS A 18 -3.61 -4.98 14.56
CA HIS A 18 -3.37 -5.64 15.84
C HIS A 18 -3.46 -4.64 16.97
N THR A 19 -3.90 -5.10 18.14
CA THR A 19 -4.01 -4.27 19.36
C THR A 19 -2.66 -3.71 19.83
N GLY A 20 -1.54 -4.33 19.43
CA GLY A 20 -0.18 -3.90 19.75
C GLY A 20 0.40 -2.79 18.84
N GLY A 21 -0.42 -2.12 18.03
CA GLY A 21 0.04 -1.05 17.12
C GLY A 21 0.82 -1.56 15.90
N GLN A 22 0.64 -2.83 15.56
CA GLN A 22 1.15 -3.45 14.35
C GLN A 22 -0.01 -3.72 13.40
N SER A 23 0.26 -3.87 12.12
CA SER A 23 -0.72 -4.26 11.10
C SER A 23 -0.15 -5.38 10.23
N THR A 24 -1.01 -6.33 9.85
CA THR A 24 -0.69 -7.31 8.80
C THR A 24 -1.05 -6.70 7.45
N VAL A 25 -0.11 -6.72 6.51
CA VAL A 25 -0.31 -6.23 5.13
C VAL A 25 0.15 -7.28 4.13
N PHE A 26 -0.56 -7.40 3.02
CA PHE A 26 -0.14 -8.20 1.86
C PHE A 26 0.42 -7.28 0.78
N MET A 27 1.72 -7.42 0.50
CA MET A 27 2.40 -6.71 -0.58
C MET A 27 2.47 -7.64 -1.81
N PRO A 28 1.66 -7.40 -2.85
CA PRO A 28 1.70 -8.18 -4.06
C PRO A 28 3.02 -7.97 -4.82
N SER A 29 3.45 -9.02 -5.51
CA SER A 29 4.58 -8.99 -6.44
C SER A 29 4.10 -8.64 -7.85
N VAL A 30 4.98 -8.04 -8.65
CA VAL A 30 4.72 -7.72 -10.05
C VAL A 30 5.30 -8.79 -10.97
N PRO A 31 4.62 -9.16 -12.07
CA PRO A 31 3.27 -8.78 -12.47
C PRO A 31 2.17 -9.71 -11.92
N THR A 32 2.50 -10.62 -11.00
CA THR A 32 1.62 -11.67 -10.48
C THR A 32 0.93 -11.24 -9.18
N PRO A 33 -0.23 -10.56 -9.22
CA PRO A 33 -0.82 -9.90 -8.04
C PRO A 33 -1.22 -10.84 -6.92
N MET A 34 -1.42 -12.13 -7.21
CA MET A 34 -1.77 -13.14 -6.21
C MET A 34 -0.55 -13.75 -5.51
N ALA A 35 0.65 -13.51 -6.04
CA ALA A 35 1.91 -13.85 -5.38
C ALA A 35 2.47 -12.60 -4.71
N GLY A 36 3.17 -12.75 -3.59
CA GLY A 36 3.68 -11.60 -2.85
C GLY A 36 4.24 -12.00 -1.49
N ALA A 37 4.47 -10.99 -0.67
CA ALA A 37 4.92 -11.14 0.71
C ALA A 37 3.85 -10.66 1.68
N ILE A 38 3.80 -11.28 2.85
CA ILE A 38 3.06 -10.77 4.00
C ILE A 38 4.05 -10.08 4.91
N TYR A 39 3.74 -8.86 5.31
CA TYR A 39 4.50 -8.13 6.33
C TYR A 39 3.64 -7.90 7.55
N ILE A 40 4.26 -8.02 8.72
CA ILE A 40 3.74 -7.49 9.98
C ILE A 40 4.62 -6.28 10.30
N MET A 41 4.04 -5.10 10.33
CA MET A 41 4.79 -3.85 10.47
C MET A 41 4.06 -2.81 11.31
N PRO A 42 4.77 -1.77 11.83
CA PRO A 42 4.12 -0.75 12.64
C PRO A 42 2.99 -0.08 11.87
N SER A 43 1.82 0.03 12.49
CA SER A 43 0.64 0.64 11.82
C SER A 43 0.90 2.07 11.36
N ALA A 44 1.83 2.78 12.02
CA ALA A 44 2.27 4.12 11.62
C ALA A 44 2.93 4.18 10.23
N ARG A 45 3.40 3.05 9.69
CA ARG A 45 3.98 2.92 8.34
C ARG A 45 2.96 2.48 7.29
N VAL A 46 1.70 2.28 7.69
CA VAL A 46 0.62 1.83 6.83
C VAL A 46 -0.31 3.00 6.54
N HIS A 47 -0.32 3.42 5.28
CA HIS A 47 -1.11 4.55 4.79
C HIS A 47 -2.32 4.05 4.02
N THR A 48 -3.50 4.09 4.65
CA THR A 48 -4.75 3.75 3.97
C THR A 48 -5.10 4.83 2.95
N ILE A 49 -5.40 4.41 1.72
CA ILE A 49 -5.77 5.31 0.62
C ILE A 49 -7.06 4.85 -0.02
N ASP A 50 -7.92 5.80 -0.36
CA ASP A 50 -9.20 5.52 -1.02
C ASP A 50 -8.97 5.43 -2.54
N VAL A 51 -8.71 4.20 -3.00
CA VAL A 51 -8.52 3.84 -4.41
C VAL A 51 -9.34 2.60 -4.76
N SER A 52 -9.79 2.54 -6.01
CA SER A 52 -10.48 1.36 -6.50
C SER A 52 -9.53 0.16 -6.62
N VAL A 53 -10.03 -1.05 -6.36
CA VAL A 53 -9.26 -2.29 -6.56
C VAL A 53 -8.76 -2.43 -8.01
N PRO A 54 -9.55 -2.11 -9.06
CA PRO A 54 -9.04 -2.11 -10.44
C PRO A 54 -7.85 -1.17 -10.68
N THR A 55 -7.84 0.03 -10.09
CA THR A 55 -6.70 0.97 -10.17
C THR A 55 -5.44 0.32 -9.59
N MET A 56 -5.56 -0.26 -8.40
CA MET A 56 -4.47 -0.97 -7.72
C MET A 56 -3.96 -2.15 -8.57
N MET A 57 -4.85 -2.98 -9.10
CA MET A 57 -4.50 -4.15 -9.91
C MET A 57 -3.85 -3.76 -11.23
N LYS A 58 -4.28 -2.66 -11.86
CA LYS A 58 -3.64 -2.11 -13.07
C LYS A 58 -2.19 -1.71 -12.77
N CYS A 59 -1.95 -1.05 -11.63
CA CYS A 59 -0.60 -0.68 -11.22
C CYS A 59 0.29 -1.93 -11.09
N ILE A 60 -0.17 -2.98 -10.40
CA ILE A 60 0.60 -4.22 -10.16
C ILE A 60 0.86 -4.98 -11.47
N THR A 61 -0.19 -5.23 -12.25
CA THR A 61 -0.10 -6.02 -13.49
C THR A 61 0.68 -5.32 -14.60
N LYS A 62 0.89 -4.00 -14.49
CA LYS A 62 1.66 -3.17 -15.44
C LYS A 62 2.97 -2.65 -14.86
N TRP A 63 3.62 -3.38 -13.95
CA TRP A 63 4.94 -3.05 -13.40
C TRP A 63 5.04 -1.65 -12.78
N GLY A 64 3.96 -1.16 -12.18
CA GLY A 64 3.89 0.16 -11.56
C GLY A 64 3.34 1.27 -12.45
N ALA A 65 3.09 1.02 -13.73
CA ALA A 65 2.50 2.04 -14.61
C ALA A 65 1.10 2.44 -14.15
N GLY A 66 0.88 3.74 -13.94
CA GLY A 66 -0.35 4.30 -13.37
C GLY A 66 -0.32 4.51 -11.86
N SER A 67 0.84 4.41 -11.22
CA SER A 67 1.03 4.71 -9.78
C SER A 67 0.72 6.15 -9.37
N GLU A 68 0.63 7.08 -10.33
CA GLU A 68 0.34 8.49 -10.09
C GLU A 68 -0.97 8.70 -9.31
N GLU A 69 -2.02 7.94 -9.65
CA GLU A 69 -3.31 8.01 -8.94
C GLU A 69 -3.17 7.55 -7.48
N LEU A 70 -2.38 6.51 -7.22
CA LEU A 70 -2.10 6.01 -5.87
C LEU A 70 -1.32 7.05 -5.06
N LEU A 71 -0.31 7.68 -5.68
CA LEU A 71 0.50 8.72 -5.04
C LEU A 71 -0.33 9.97 -4.73
N ALA A 72 -1.20 10.41 -5.65
CA ALA A 72 -2.09 11.54 -5.42
C ALA A 72 -3.01 11.30 -4.22
N LYS A 73 -3.59 10.10 -4.11
CA LYS A 73 -4.43 9.71 -2.98
C LYS A 73 -3.65 9.59 -1.68
N HIS A 74 -2.42 9.09 -1.73
CA HIS A 74 -1.52 9.04 -0.58
C HIS A 74 -1.20 10.44 -0.03
N HIS A 75 -0.85 11.39 -0.90
CA HIS A 75 -0.58 12.77 -0.48
C HIS A 75 -1.81 13.46 0.08
N ALA A 76 -2.98 13.26 -0.54
CA ALA A 76 -4.24 13.79 -0.03
C ALA A 76 -4.60 13.21 1.35
N ALA A 77 -4.41 11.90 1.56
CA ALA A 77 -4.66 11.25 2.84
C ALA A 77 -3.71 11.77 3.93
N LYS A 78 -2.43 11.93 3.62
CA LYS A 78 -1.41 12.44 4.56
C LYS A 78 -1.66 13.90 4.95
N ALA A 79 -2.09 14.74 4.00
CA ALA A 79 -2.44 16.14 4.27
C ALA A 79 -3.63 16.29 5.23
N ASN A 80 -4.56 15.33 5.24
CA ASN A 80 -5.72 15.33 6.14
C ASN A 80 -5.41 14.78 7.54
N GLN A 81 -4.20 14.27 7.78
CA GLN A 81 -3.75 13.71 9.05
C GLN A 81 -2.78 14.64 9.80
N ALA A 82 -2.41 15.78 9.20
CA ALA A 82 -1.55 16.82 9.75
C ALA A 82 -2.38 18.00 10.26
#